data_AF-A0A812SYR8-F1
#
_entry.id   AF-A0A812SYR8-F1
#
_cell.length_a   1.000
_cell.length_b   1.000
_cell.length_c   1.000
_cell.angle_alpha   90.00
_cell.angle_beta   90.00
_cell.angle_gamma   90.00
#
_symmetry.space_group_name_H-M   'P 1'
#
loop_
_entity.id
_entity.type
_entity.pdbx_description
1 polymer ?
#
loop_
_entity_poly.entity_id
_entity_poly.type
_entity_poly.pdbx_seq_one_letter_code
_entity_poly.pdbx_strand_id
1 'polypeptide(L)'
;MDFARQGHTNAARGLLADALLASTSSLDPEPRLGFTCSLGVASLYRVLALVNLEDKSPSRSLQQQHVALRYQHLANVWVTHVWEKFARREDGGGPGEGWAWYDRSYIDESAWPIGLKELNIEMHVVQNTLADAKADQASRPRSTTTPESWRDVSLNIGIASVCAYPPENPLPRYAASNHGAYAARHGYRYRLEQRNLAPERPPAWGKVRLLQQVLEEELDVDWWLWFDCDTFFMNMSVTLDSLLYRYAAAAGGLDADVHMLAAEDAAMLNTGAFLLRRSEWSRSFLRRVWGKQDSIWISHPWWENAAMIWDLLRFNSEKFRHGLNDDVYPKEVRILPQFEFNSYHPATAQMLHDTWMPGKFVLAFNGFQLRVAGNPKKAWRAGAGYYATPAAYGTGYAAMPPRRLVH
;
A
#
# COMPACT_ATOMS: atom_id res chain seq x y z
N MET A 1 -14.47 34.36 2.19
CA MET A 1 -13.24 34.99 2.73
C MET A 1 -13.43 35.10 4.23
N ASP A 2 -12.35 34.89 4.99
CA ASP A 2 -12.25 34.63 6.45
C ASP A 2 -12.53 33.19 6.92
N PHE A 3 -11.68 32.24 6.50
CA PHE A 3 -11.55 30.91 7.10
C PHE A 3 -10.35 30.86 8.08
N ALA A 4 -10.34 31.76 9.05
CA ALA A 4 -9.39 31.70 10.16
C ALA A 4 -10.15 31.37 11.45
N ARG A 5 -9.84 30.21 12.06
CA ARG A 5 -9.68 30.01 13.52
C ARG A 5 -9.41 28.54 13.85
N GLN A 6 -8.24 28.29 14.44
CA GLN A 6 -7.79 27.01 15.05
C GLN A 6 -8.85 26.30 15.93
N GLY A 7 -9.84 27.03 16.46
CA GLY A 7 -10.94 26.47 17.25
C GLY A 7 -11.82 25.46 16.48
N HIS A 8 -12.00 25.63 15.17
CA HIS A 8 -12.80 24.71 14.36
C HIS A 8 -12.01 23.44 14.01
N THR A 9 -10.69 23.53 13.86
CA THR A 9 -9.81 22.37 13.66
C THR A 9 -9.80 21.47 14.90
N ASN A 10 -9.79 22.06 16.09
CA ASN A 10 -9.86 21.30 17.35
C ASN A 10 -11.25 20.69 17.58
N ALA A 11 -12.32 21.42 17.26
CA ALA A 11 -13.68 20.88 17.28
C ALA A 11 -13.87 19.74 16.28
N ALA A 12 -13.36 19.88 15.04
CA ALA A 12 -13.39 18.84 14.02
C ALA A 12 -12.55 17.61 14.42
N ARG A 13 -11.40 17.81 15.08
CA ARG A 13 -10.58 16.73 15.64
C ARG A 13 -11.28 15.99 16.78
N GLY A 14 -11.99 16.70 17.65
CA GLY A 14 -12.81 16.12 18.71
C GLY A 14 -13.96 15.28 18.15
N LEU A 15 -14.74 15.85 17.22
CA LEU A 15 -15.79 15.13 16.50
C LEU A 15 -15.25 13.90 15.74
N LEU A 16 -14.08 14.01 15.10
CA LEU A 16 -13.39 12.90 14.45
C LEU A 16 -13.08 11.79 15.45
N ALA A 17 -12.46 12.12 16.57
CA ALA A 17 -12.07 11.15 17.59
C ALA A 17 -13.27 10.43 18.22
N ASP A 18 -14.37 11.14 18.49
CA ASP A 18 -15.59 10.55 19.06
C ASP A 18 -16.30 9.61 18.07
N ALA A 19 -16.40 10.04 16.80
CA ALA A 19 -16.88 9.24 15.67
C ALA A 19 -16.10 7.94 15.46
N LEU A 20 -14.79 8.05 15.56
CA LEU A 20 -13.82 6.98 15.41
C LEU A 20 -13.91 5.94 16.54
N LEU A 21 -13.95 6.40 17.78
CA LEU A 21 -14.08 5.52 18.94
C LEU A 21 -15.39 4.73 18.90
N ALA A 22 -16.49 5.39 18.50
CA ALA A 22 -17.79 4.75 18.34
C ALA A 22 -17.80 3.68 17.24
N SER A 23 -17.02 3.86 16.16
CA SER A 23 -16.95 2.91 15.05
C SER A 23 -15.95 1.75 15.25
N THR A 24 -15.00 1.88 16.18
CA THR A 24 -14.01 0.82 16.48
C THR A 24 -14.32 0.01 17.75
N SER A 25 -15.02 0.58 18.75
CA SER A 25 -15.27 -0.08 20.04
C SER A 25 -16.43 -1.08 20.04
N SER A 26 -17.28 -1.05 19.02
CA SER A 26 -18.25 -2.09 18.71
C SER A 26 -18.54 -2.01 17.22
N LEU A 27 -18.25 -3.08 16.48
CA LEU A 27 -18.65 -3.21 15.07
C LEU A 27 -20.18 -3.36 14.99
N ASP A 28 -20.92 -2.30 15.32
CA ASP A 28 -22.37 -2.28 15.30
C ASP A 28 -22.84 -2.38 13.84
N PRO A 29 -23.74 -3.33 13.50
CA PRO A 29 -24.26 -3.50 12.15
C PRO A 29 -25.19 -2.36 11.66
N GLU A 30 -25.61 -1.42 12.51
CA GLU A 30 -26.54 -0.34 12.10
C GLU A 30 -25.84 1.00 11.77
N PRO A 31 -25.88 1.47 10.50
CA PRO A 31 -25.47 2.83 10.16
C PRO A 31 -26.65 3.79 10.36
N ARG A 32 -26.74 4.48 11.50
CA ARG A 32 -27.74 5.56 11.67
C ARG A 32 -27.21 6.91 12.11
N LEU A 33 -25.89 7.12 12.17
CA LEU A 33 -25.33 8.45 12.38
C LEU A 33 -24.17 8.68 11.40
N GLY A 34 -24.28 9.73 10.57
CA GLY A 34 -23.39 10.01 9.44
C GLY A 34 -21.91 10.22 9.80
N PHE A 35 -21.55 10.24 11.09
CA PHE A 35 -20.17 10.27 11.56
C PHE A 35 -19.77 9.03 12.37
N THR A 36 -20.67 8.16 12.80
CA THR A 36 -20.32 6.94 13.56
C THR A 36 -20.08 5.72 12.68
N CYS A 37 -20.07 5.89 11.36
CA CYS A 37 -19.78 4.83 10.40
C CYS A 37 -18.49 5.12 9.62
N SER A 38 -17.87 4.08 9.07
CA SER A 38 -16.62 4.18 8.31
C SER A 38 -16.65 5.23 7.18
N LEU A 39 -17.82 5.49 6.58
CA LEU A 39 -17.96 6.50 5.53
C LEU A 39 -17.91 7.94 6.07
N GLY A 40 -18.45 8.18 7.26
CA GLY A 40 -18.32 9.46 7.94
C GLY A 40 -16.88 9.79 8.33
N VAL A 41 -16.18 8.77 8.85
CA VAL A 41 -14.74 8.84 9.16
C VAL A 41 -13.92 9.15 7.91
N ALA A 42 -14.15 8.40 6.83
CA ALA A 42 -13.53 8.63 5.54
C ALA A 42 -13.74 10.07 5.05
N SER A 43 -14.96 10.57 5.13
CA SER A 43 -15.31 11.91 4.64
C SER A 43 -14.59 13.01 5.41
N LEU A 44 -14.43 12.84 6.72
CA LEU A 44 -13.67 13.78 7.54
C LEU A 44 -12.18 13.78 7.18
N TYR A 45 -11.59 12.61 6.90
CA TYR A 45 -10.22 12.54 6.39
C TYR A 45 -10.06 13.17 5.00
N ARG A 46 -11.04 13.03 4.10
CA ARG A 46 -11.03 13.69 2.79
C ARG A 46 -11.02 15.21 2.93
N VAL A 47 -11.88 15.75 3.79
CA VAL A 47 -11.91 17.20 4.09
C VAL A 47 -10.58 17.65 4.67
N LEU A 48 -10.00 16.90 5.63
CA LEU A 48 -8.69 17.23 6.19
C LEU A 48 -7.59 17.20 5.12
N ALA A 49 -7.61 16.24 4.20
CA ALA A 49 -6.66 16.19 3.09
C ALA A 49 -6.76 17.47 2.22
N LEU A 50 -7.98 17.84 1.81
CA LEU A 50 -8.20 19.03 0.96
C LEU A 50 -7.86 20.35 1.67
N VAL A 51 -8.23 20.51 2.94
CA VAL A 51 -7.89 21.72 3.72
C VAL A 51 -6.38 21.90 3.84
N ASN A 52 -5.61 20.81 3.98
CA ASN A 52 -4.14 20.89 4.01
C ASN A 52 -3.54 21.19 2.61
N LEU A 53 -4.32 21.12 1.54
CA LEU A 53 -3.93 21.51 0.18
C LEU A 53 -4.38 22.93 -0.20
N GLU A 54 -5.44 23.46 0.43
CA GLU A 54 -6.04 24.77 0.12
C GLU A 54 -5.16 25.97 0.51
N ASP A 55 -4.17 25.79 1.39
CA ASP A 55 -3.22 26.86 1.71
C ASP A 55 -2.35 27.22 0.48
N LYS A 56 -2.62 28.40 -0.08
CA LYS A 56 -1.93 28.98 -1.24
C LYS A 56 -0.71 29.81 -0.86
N SER A 57 -0.31 29.79 0.41
CA SER A 57 0.92 30.44 0.86
C SER A 57 2.13 29.99 0.02
N PRO A 58 3.01 30.91 -0.41
CA PRO A 58 4.23 30.59 -1.14
C PRO A 58 5.22 29.74 -0.33
N SER A 59 4.98 29.54 0.98
CA SER A 59 5.76 28.66 1.85
C SER A 59 5.03 27.34 2.15
N ARG A 60 4.50 26.66 1.13
CA ARG A 60 4.03 25.27 1.32
C ARG A 60 5.19 24.43 1.81
N SER A 61 5.17 24.07 3.08
CA SER A 61 6.16 23.12 3.58
C SER A 61 5.83 21.75 2.96
N LEU A 62 6.84 21.04 2.48
CA LEU A 62 6.70 19.64 2.04
C LEU A 62 6.04 18.77 3.12
N GLN A 63 6.23 19.13 4.39
CA GLN A 63 5.52 18.55 5.53
C GLN A 63 3.99 18.65 5.42
N GLN A 64 3.41 19.79 5.07
CA GLN A 64 1.95 19.96 4.92
C GLN A 64 1.38 19.07 3.80
N GLN A 65 2.11 18.91 2.70
CA GLN A 65 1.69 18.06 1.59
C GLN A 65 1.76 16.58 1.94
N HIS A 66 2.81 16.18 2.66
CA HIS A 66 2.90 14.84 3.23
C HIS A 66 1.73 14.58 4.18
N VAL A 67 1.38 15.53 5.04
CA VAL A 67 0.18 15.42 5.91
C VAL A 67 -1.10 15.27 5.09
N ALA A 68 -1.28 16.04 4.02
CA ALA A 68 -2.44 15.89 3.12
C ALA A 68 -2.51 14.50 2.47
N LEU A 69 -1.38 13.98 1.98
CA LEU A 69 -1.26 12.62 1.44
C LEU A 69 -1.69 11.57 2.47
N ARG A 70 -1.23 11.73 3.71
CA ARG A 70 -1.55 10.80 4.79
C ARG A 70 -3.01 10.83 5.21
N TYR A 71 -3.63 12.01 5.21
CA TYR A 71 -5.09 12.09 5.38
C TYR A 71 -5.83 11.43 4.23
N GLN A 72 -5.37 11.60 2.99
CA GLN A 72 -5.98 10.95 1.85
C GLN A 72 -5.85 9.42 1.92
N HIS A 73 -4.72 8.90 2.38
CA HIS A 73 -4.58 7.46 2.64
C HIS A 73 -5.57 6.99 3.70
N LEU A 74 -5.70 7.68 4.82
CA LEU A 74 -6.68 7.36 5.86
C LEU A 74 -8.11 7.36 5.30
N ALA A 75 -8.46 8.36 4.49
CA ALA A 75 -9.74 8.38 3.79
C ALA A 75 -9.94 7.11 2.95
N ASN A 76 -9.00 6.79 2.07
CA ASN A 76 -9.07 5.63 1.18
C ASN A 76 -9.24 4.32 1.97
N VAL A 77 -8.48 4.11 3.06
CA VAL A 77 -8.62 2.93 3.94
C VAL A 77 -10.07 2.73 4.37
N TRP A 78 -10.68 3.80 4.89
CA TRP A 78 -12.02 3.73 5.47
C TRP A 78 -13.10 3.63 4.39
N VAL A 79 -12.91 4.28 3.25
CA VAL A 79 -13.79 4.12 2.09
C VAL A 79 -13.75 2.68 1.57
N THR A 80 -12.56 2.11 1.38
CA THR A 80 -12.42 0.70 0.95
C THR A 80 -13.06 -0.26 1.95
N HIS A 81 -12.94 0.00 3.25
CA HIS A 81 -13.61 -0.80 4.27
C HIS A 81 -15.13 -0.76 4.16
N VAL A 82 -15.75 0.41 3.88
CA VAL A 82 -17.20 0.50 3.63
C VAL A 82 -17.57 -0.33 2.41
N TRP A 83 -16.84 -0.16 1.31
CA TRP A 83 -17.12 -0.88 0.07
C TRP A 83 -17.04 -2.39 0.26
N GLU A 84 -16.00 -2.91 0.90
CA GLU A 84 -15.86 -4.36 1.11
C GLU A 84 -16.82 -4.91 2.16
N LYS A 85 -17.12 -4.14 3.23
CA LYS A 85 -18.06 -4.59 4.28
C LYS A 85 -19.49 -4.70 3.76
N PHE A 86 -19.90 -3.82 2.85
CA PHE A 86 -21.26 -3.76 2.32
C PHE A 86 -21.37 -4.20 0.86
N ALA A 87 -20.29 -4.69 0.27
CA ALA A 87 -20.30 -5.35 -1.03
C ALA A 87 -21.10 -6.65 -0.91
N ARG A 88 -22.15 -6.76 -1.73
CA ARG A 88 -22.81 -8.01 -2.03
C ARG A 88 -22.18 -8.58 -3.29
N ARG A 89 -21.82 -9.86 -3.23
CA ARG A 89 -21.31 -10.61 -4.38
C ARG A 89 -22.43 -11.53 -4.82
N GLU A 90 -22.66 -11.63 -6.14
CA GLU A 90 -23.66 -12.58 -6.65
C GLU A 90 -23.31 -14.01 -6.21
N ASP A 91 -24.31 -14.72 -5.72
CA ASP A 91 -24.16 -16.09 -5.25
C ASP A 91 -23.69 -16.98 -6.41
N GLY A 92 -22.57 -17.70 -6.24
CA GLY A 92 -22.13 -18.75 -7.17
C GLY A 92 -20.71 -18.62 -7.73
N GLY A 93 -20.01 -17.51 -7.48
CA GLY A 93 -18.58 -17.39 -7.77
C GLY A 93 -17.73 -17.81 -6.57
N GLY A 94 -16.63 -18.53 -6.79
CA GLY A 94 -15.62 -18.75 -5.76
C GLY A 94 -15.02 -17.43 -5.23
N PRO A 95 -14.10 -17.48 -4.24
CA PRO A 95 -13.39 -16.29 -3.77
C PRO A 95 -12.75 -15.52 -4.94
N GLY A 96 -13.28 -14.33 -5.27
CA GLY A 96 -12.82 -13.51 -6.38
C GLY A 96 -13.63 -13.61 -7.69
N GLU A 97 -14.71 -14.40 -7.72
CA GLU A 97 -15.63 -14.49 -8.85
C GLU A 97 -16.97 -13.79 -8.51
N GLY A 98 -17.40 -12.87 -9.38
CA GLY A 98 -18.65 -12.11 -9.23
C GLY A 98 -18.44 -10.60 -9.29
N TRP A 99 -19.38 -9.86 -9.92
CA TRP A 99 -19.40 -8.40 -9.84
C TRP A 99 -19.86 -8.00 -8.44
N ALA A 100 -18.97 -7.37 -7.66
CA ALA A 100 -19.36 -6.78 -6.39
C ALA A 100 -20.27 -5.57 -6.66
N TRP A 101 -21.52 -5.64 -6.20
CA TRP A 101 -22.38 -4.46 -6.09
C TRP A 101 -22.58 -4.18 -4.60
N TYR A 102 -22.34 -2.95 -4.19
CA TYR A 102 -22.58 -2.56 -2.80
C TYR A 102 -24.03 -2.11 -2.63
N ASP A 103 -24.53 -2.26 -1.42
CA ASP A 103 -25.86 -1.76 -1.08
C ASP A 103 -25.85 -0.22 -1.09
N ARG A 104 -26.60 0.38 -2.02
CA ARG A 104 -26.62 1.82 -2.30
C ARG A 104 -27.01 2.64 -1.07
N SER A 105 -27.79 2.06 -0.15
CA SER A 105 -28.20 2.73 1.07
C SER A 105 -27.02 3.13 1.97
N TYR A 106 -25.87 2.46 1.83
CA TYR A 106 -24.69 2.67 2.68
C TYR A 106 -23.71 3.71 2.12
N ILE A 107 -23.75 3.98 0.81
CA ILE A 107 -22.82 4.89 0.15
C ILE A 107 -23.60 5.97 -0.62
N ASP A 108 -24.32 5.59 -1.66
CA ASP A 108 -24.97 6.53 -2.58
C ASP A 108 -26.10 7.34 -1.93
N GLU A 109 -26.85 6.72 -1.00
CA GLU A 109 -27.95 7.36 -0.28
C GLU A 109 -27.55 7.83 1.13
N SER A 110 -26.25 7.71 1.46
CA SER A 110 -25.74 8.19 2.73
C SER A 110 -25.68 9.72 2.80
N ALA A 111 -25.40 10.26 3.98
CA ALA A 111 -25.10 11.69 4.15
C ALA A 111 -23.81 12.13 3.42
N TRP A 112 -22.98 11.18 2.98
CA TRP A 112 -21.65 11.41 2.40
C TRP A 112 -21.40 10.56 1.15
N PRO A 113 -22.18 10.73 0.08
CA PRO A 113 -22.03 9.92 -1.12
C PRO A 113 -20.66 10.15 -1.77
N ILE A 114 -20.04 9.06 -2.23
CA ILE A 114 -18.79 9.10 -2.99
C ILE A 114 -18.75 7.95 -3.99
N GLY A 115 -18.50 8.27 -5.26
CA GLY A 115 -18.26 7.29 -6.30
C GLY A 115 -16.76 7.06 -6.54
N LEU A 116 -16.45 5.98 -7.28
CA LEU A 116 -15.07 5.66 -7.67
C LEU A 116 -14.43 6.78 -8.52
N LYS A 117 -15.25 7.49 -9.31
CA LYS A 117 -14.78 8.62 -10.13
C LYS A 117 -14.31 9.77 -9.25
N GLU A 118 -15.10 10.14 -8.26
CA GLU A 118 -14.80 11.22 -7.31
C GLU A 118 -13.56 10.87 -6.48
N LEU A 119 -13.48 9.63 -5.98
CA LEU A 119 -12.30 9.12 -5.28
C LEU A 119 -11.03 9.23 -6.15
N ASN A 120 -11.13 8.80 -7.40
CA ASN A 120 -10.00 8.89 -8.34
C ASN A 120 -9.61 10.35 -8.57
N ILE A 121 -10.56 11.26 -8.79
CA ILE A 121 -10.27 12.69 -8.98
C ILE A 121 -9.51 13.25 -7.78
N GLU A 122 -9.98 12.98 -6.55
CA GLU A 122 -9.33 13.44 -5.33
C GLU A 122 -7.90 12.91 -5.20
N MET A 123 -7.70 11.63 -5.53
CA MET A 123 -6.38 11.02 -5.56
C MET A 123 -5.44 11.69 -6.57
N HIS A 124 -5.93 12.02 -7.76
CA HIS A 124 -5.14 12.74 -8.76
C HIS A 124 -4.78 14.16 -8.30
N VAL A 125 -5.69 14.86 -7.61
CA VAL A 125 -5.43 16.22 -7.10
C VAL A 125 -4.28 16.22 -6.09
N VAL A 126 -4.32 15.32 -5.11
CA VAL A 126 -3.26 15.21 -4.10
C VAL A 126 -1.94 14.78 -4.76
N GLN A 127 -1.99 13.82 -5.68
CA GLN A 127 -0.81 13.32 -6.39
C GLN A 127 -0.12 14.39 -7.24
N ASN A 128 -0.88 15.16 -8.01
CA ASN A 128 -0.34 16.26 -8.82
C ASN A 128 0.30 17.32 -7.93
N THR A 129 -0.35 17.64 -6.81
CA THR A 129 0.19 18.61 -5.84
C THR A 129 1.53 18.14 -5.22
N LEU A 130 1.70 16.83 -5.02
CA LEU A 130 2.95 16.24 -4.54
C LEU A 130 4.04 16.17 -5.63
N ALA A 131 3.65 15.92 -6.88
CA ALA A 131 4.58 15.89 -8.01
C ALA A 131 5.24 17.26 -8.22
N ASP A 132 4.48 18.34 -8.07
CA ASP A 132 4.98 19.72 -8.13
C ASP A 132 6.01 20.02 -7.04
N ALA A 133 5.94 19.33 -5.89
CA ALA A 133 6.88 19.51 -4.78
C ALA A 133 8.06 18.54 -4.77
N LYS A 134 7.96 17.40 -5.47
CA LYS A 134 9.10 16.50 -5.72
C LYS A 134 10.24 17.18 -6.49
N ALA A 135 9.97 18.34 -7.10
CA ALA A 135 10.98 19.22 -7.69
C ALA A 135 11.97 19.79 -6.64
N ASP A 136 11.67 19.71 -5.34
CA ASP A 136 12.52 20.22 -4.27
C ASP A 136 13.04 19.08 -3.36
N GLN A 137 14.16 18.49 -3.76
CA GLN A 137 14.78 17.28 -3.16
C GLN A 137 15.30 17.47 -1.72
N ALA A 138 15.24 18.68 -1.16
CA ALA A 138 15.97 19.10 0.04
C ALA A 138 15.26 18.85 1.40
N SER A 139 14.01 18.38 1.44
CA SER A 139 13.16 18.49 2.64
C SER A 139 12.91 17.23 3.46
N ARG A 140 13.44 16.06 3.07
CA ARG A 140 13.24 14.82 3.83
C ARG A 140 14.44 14.57 4.75
N PRO A 141 14.24 14.04 5.97
CA PRO A 141 15.33 13.65 6.86
C PRO A 141 16.05 12.44 6.26
N ARG A 142 16.94 12.70 5.30
CA ARG A 142 17.97 11.77 4.87
C ARG A 142 19.11 11.92 5.86
N SER A 143 19.60 10.81 6.40
CA SER A 143 21.01 10.77 6.76
C SER A 143 21.79 10.86 5.45
N THR A 144 22.07 12.08 4.99
CA THR A 144 22.74 12.38 3.70
C THR A 144 24.19 11.89 3.66
N THR A 145 24.68 11.31 4.76
CA THR A 145 26.07 10.91 4.95
C THR A 145 26.32 9.44 4.72
N THR A 146 25.29 8.58 4.66
CA THR A 146 25.49 7.13 4.48
C THR A 146 25.69 6.82 2.99
N PRO A 147 26.88 6.31 2.57
CA PRO A 147 27.11 5.92 1.19
C PRO A 147 26.14 4.83 0.72
N GLU A 148 25.74 4.85 -0.54
CA GLU A 148 24.81 3.83 -1.09
C GLU A 148 25.35 2.41 -1.04
N SER A 149 26.68 2.25 -1.02
CA SER A 149 27.37 0.96 -0.94
C SER A 149 27.73 0.56 0.50
N TRP A 150 27.30 1.33 1.50
CA TRP A 150 27.68 1.12 2.90
C TRP A 150 27.16 -0.22 3.43
N ARG A 151 27.93 -0.88 4.28
CA ARG A 151 27.62 -2.20 4.85
C ARG A 151 27.85 -2.21 6.35
N ASP A 152 26.89 -2.75 7.08
CA ASP A 152 27.04 -3.12 8.47
C ASP A 152 27.39 -4.61 8.54
N VAL A 153 28.65 -4.92 8.81
CA VAL A 153 29.09 -6.32 8.91
C VAL A 153 28.48 -7.06 10.10
N SER A 154 27.85 -6.35 11.05
CA SER A 154 27.15 -6.96 12.18
C SER A 154 25.71 -7.33 11.88
N LEU A 155 25.12 -6.84 10.79
CA LEU A 155 23.73 -7.13 10.42
C LEU A 155 23.65 -8.30 9.43
N ASN A 156 22.83 -9.29 9.78
CA ASN A 156 22.44 -10.35 8.86
C ASN A 156 21.12 -9.97 8.18
N ILE A 157 21.18 -9.75 6.87
CA ILE A 157 20.01 -9.37 6.07
C ILE A 157 19.66 -10.50 5.09
N GLY A 158 18.38 -10.80 4.99
CA GLY A 158 17.80 -11.77 4.06
C GLY A 158 16.89 -11.12 3.03
N ILE A 159 16.67 -11.82 1.92
CA ILE A 159 15.73 -11.47 0.84
C ILE A 159 14.78 -12.66 0.69
N ALA A 160 13.48 -12.41 0.79
CA ALA A 160 12.42 -13.40 0.66
C ALA A 160 11.52 -13.06 -0.54
N SER A 161 11.16 -14.07 -1.33
CA SER A 161 10.30 -13.93 -2.51
C SER A 161 9.49 -15.19 -2.75
N VAL A 162 8.26 -15.03 -3.25
CA VAL A 162 7.40 -16.14 -3.72
C VAL A 162 7.17 -15.98 -5.22
N CYS A 163 7.53 -17.01 -5.97
CA CYS A 163 7.35 -17.13 -7.41
C CYS A 163 6.57 -18.41 -7.74
N ALA A 164 5.37 -18.56 -7.17
CA ALA A 164 4.49 -19.70 -7.40
C ALA A 164 3.74 -19.59 -8.74
N TYR A 165 4.48 -19.74 -9.84
CA TYR A 165 3.95 -19.73 -11.20
C TYR A 165 4.04 -21.12 -11.85
N PRO A 166 3.24 -21.38 -12.90
CA PRO A 166 3.42 -22.58 -13.72
C PRO A 166 4.86 -22.72 -14.24
N PRO A 167 5.40 -23.94 -14.38
CA PRO A 167 6.80 -24.18 -14.74
C PRO A 167 7.26 -23.53 -16.05
N GLU A 168 6.35 -23.31 -17.00
CA GLU A 168 6.61 -22.67 -18.29
C GLU A 168 6.74 -21.15 -18.20
N ASN A 169 6.31 -20.54 -17.10
CA ASN A 169 6.42 -19.10 -16.92
C ASN A 169 7.91 -18.74 -16.72
N PRO A 170 8.48 -17.82 -17.51
CA PRO A 170 9.90 -17.48 -17.38
C PRO A 170 10.21 -16.59 -16.18
N LEU A 171 9.19 -16.00 -15.53
CA LEU A 171 9.36 -15.02 -14.47
C LEU A 171 10.12 -15.57 -13.25
N PRO A 172 9.79 -16.75 -12.69
CA PRO A 172 10.56 -17.34 -11.59
C PRO A 172 12.05 -17.48 -11.91
N ARG A 173 12.40 -17.80 -13.16
CA ARG A 173 13.81 -17.92 -13.58
C ARG A 173 14.51 -16.56 -13.61
N TYR A 174 13.85 -15.52 -14.12
CA TYR A 174 14.41 -14.17 -14.13
C TYR A 174 14.55 -13.59 -12.72
N ALA A 175 13.53 -13.76 -11.88
CA ALA A 175 13.55 -13.36 -10.47
C ALA A 175 14.69 -14.06 -9.73
N ALA A 176 14.77 -15.39 -9.82
CA ALA A 176 15.84 -16.17 -9.19
C ALA A 176 17.24 -15.70 -9.62
N SER A 177 17.43 -15.43 -10.92
CA SER A 177 18.71 -14.97 -11.44
C SER A 177 19.08 -13.57 -10.93
N ASN A 178 18.15 -12.62 -10.95
CA ASN A 178 18.40 -11.25 -10.53
C ASN A 178 18.58 -11.14 -9.01
N HIS A 179 17.64 -11.70 -8.25
CA HIS A 179 17.65 -11.65 -6.79
C HIS A 179 18.84 -12.43 -6.25
N GLY A 180 19.09 -13.63 -6.80
CA GLY A 180 20.24 -14.45 -6.41
C GLY A 180 21.58 -13.78 -6.68
N ALA A 181 21.74 -13.10 -7.83
CA ALA A 181 22.96 -12.36 -8.13
C ALA A 181 23.16 -11.16 -7.17
N TYR A 182 22.10 -10.43 -6.85
CA TYR A 182 22.16 -9.33 -5.88
C TYR A 182 22.49 -9.83 -4.47
N ALA A 183 21.80 -10.88 -4.02
CA ALA A 183 22.03 -11.50 -2.73
C ALA A 183 23.48 -12.00 -2.59
N ALA A 184 23.98 -12.74 -3.59
CA ALA A 184 25.34 -13.26 -3.60
C ALA A 184 26.40 -12.14 -3.59
N ARG A 185 26.18 -11.07 -4.37
CA ARG A 185 27.10 -9.91 -4.41
C ARG A 185 27.28 -9.26 -3.05
N HIS A 186 26.22 -9.22 -2.25
CA HIS A 186 26.23 -8.57 -0.94
C HIS A 186 26.32 -9.57 0.22
N GLY A 187 26.35 -10.88 -0.02
CA GLY A 187 26.32 -11.88 1.05
C GLY A 187 25.02 -11.86 1.87
N TYR A 188 23.91 -11.43 1.27
CA TYR A 188 22.59 -11.54 1.89
C TYR A 188 22.06 -12.97 1.76
N ARG A 189 21.25 -13.38 2.72
CA ARG A 189 20.51 -14.64 2.59
C ARG A 189 19.43 -14.50 1.52
N TYR A 190 19.19 -15.56 0.75
CA TYR A 190 18.13 -15.56 -0.24
C TYR A 190 17.21 -16.77 -0.06
N ARG A 191 15.91 -16.49 0.07
CA ARG A 191 14.82 -17.47 0.13
C ARG A 191 13.85 -17.21 -1.00
N LEU A 192 13.82 -18.16 -1.93
CA LEU A 192 12.85 -18.20 -3.00
C LEU A 192 11.93 -19.40 -2.80
N GLU A 193 10.63 -19.17 -2.69
CA GLU A 193 9.64 -20.22 -2.71
C GLU A 193 8.90 -20.24 -4.05
N GLN A 194 8.74 -21.42 -4.62
CA GLN A 194 8.06 -21.63 -5.90
C GLN A 194 6.77 -22.45 -5.75
N ARG A 195 6.49 -22.95 -4.55
CA ARG A 195 5.23 -23.62 -4.20
C ARG A 195 4.22 -22.59 -3.71
N ASN A 196 2.94 -22.91 -3.87
CA ASN A 196 1.89 -22.14 -3.23
C ASN A 196 1.85 -22.46 -1.73
N LEU A 197 2.32 -21.53 -0.90
CA LEU A 197 2.34 -21.66 0.57
C LEU A 197 0.98 -21.41 1.24
N ALA A 198 0.05 -20.81 0.52
CA ALA A 198 -1.26 -20.41 1.02
C ALA A 198 -2.35 -20.86 0.04
N PRO A 199 -2.50 -22.18 -0.23
CA PRO A 199 -3.49 -22.67 -1.20
C PRO A 199 -4.94 -22.30 -0.83
N GLU A 200 -5.20 -21.96 0.43
CA GLU A 200 -6.48 -21.49 0.94
C GLU A 200 -6.77 -20.01 0.64
N ARG A 201 -5.82 -19.26 0.06
CA ARG A 201 -5.95 -17.84 -0.28
C ARG A 201 -5.39 -17.54 -1.69
N PRO A 202 -5.71 -16.36 -2.26
CA PRO A 202 -5.07 -15.92 -3.49
C PRO A 202 -3.53 -15.93 -3.38
N PRO A 203 -2.78 -16.26 -4.45
CA PRO A 203 -1.33 -16.52 -4.39
C PRO A 203 -0.49 -15.41 -3.74
N ALA A 204 -0.94 -14.15 -3.85
CA ALA A 204 -0.30 -12.99 -3.25
C ALA A 204 -0.11 -13.11 -1.73
N TRP A 205 -1.03 -13.82 -1.05
CA TRP A 205 -0.96 -14.11 0.39
C TRP A 205 0.20 -15.03 0.78
N GLY A 206 0.82 -15.73 -0.18
CA GLY A 206 2.02 -16.53 0.03
C GLY A 206 3.16 -15.73 0.68
N LYS A 207 3.23 -14.41 0.45
CA LYS A 207 4.22 -13.53 1.08
C LYS A 207 4.12 -13.49 2.59
N VAL A 208 2.90 -13.42 3.12
CA VAL A 208 2.65 -13.39 4.55
C VAL A 208 3.08 -14.72 5.18
N ARG A 209 2.79 -15.85 4.51
CA ARG A 209 3.23 -17.18 4.96
C ARG A 209 4.74 -17.36 4.95
N LEU A 210 5.41 -16.98 3.87
CA LEU A 210 6.86 -17.11 3.79
C LEU A 210 7.54 -16.24 4.86
N LEU A 211 7.08 -15.00 5.03
CA LEU A 211 7.61 -14.12 6.07
C LEU A 211 7.36 -14.68 7.48
N GLN A 212 6.19 -15.25 7.77
CA GLN A 212 5.96 -15.94 9.04
C GLN A 212 6.95 -17.08 9.27
N GLN A 213 7.22 -17.91 8.25
CA GLN A 213 8.18 -19.02 8.35
C GLN A 213 9.60 -18.53 8.62
N VAL A 214 10.13 -17.61 7.80
CA VAL A 214 11.53 -17.16 7.93
C VAL A 214 11.77 -16.39 9.22
N LEU A 215 10.77 -15.67 9.76
CA LEU A 215 10.90 -14.98 11.05
C LEU A 215 10.93 -15.93 12.27
N GLU A 216 10.44 -17.16 12.12
CA GLU A 216 10.46 -18.19 13.17
C GLU A 216 11.65 -19.15 13.02
N GLU A 217 12.01 -19.50 11.78
CA GLU A 217 13.02 -20.53 11.50
C GLU A 217 14.45 -19.96 11.39
N GLU A 218 14.60 -18.71 10.94
CA GLU A 218 15.91 -18.11 10.62
C GLU A 218 16.29 -17.04 11.64
N LEU A 219 16.58 -17.51 12.85
CA LEU A 219 16.78 -16.67 14.02
C LEU A 219 18.03 -15.79 13.96
N ASP A 220 18.99 -16.12 13.10
CA ASP A 220 20.22 -15.36 12.89
C ASP A 220 20.05 -14.19 11.90
N VAL A 221 18.92 -14.08 11.20
CA VAL A 221 18.62 -12.96 10.30
C VAL A 221 17.91 -11.84 11.06
N ASP A 222 18.45 -10.62 10.97
CA ASP A 222 17.93 -9.44 11.66
C ASP A 222 16.83 -8.75 10.86
N TRP A 223 16.98 -8.70 9.53
CA TRP A 223 16.07 -8.02 8.62
C TRP A 223 15.80 -8.83 7.36
N TRP A 224 14.56 -8.81 6.92
CA TRP A 224 14.13 -9.42 5.67
C TRP A 224 13.61 -8.36 4.71
N LEU A 225 14.18 -8.29 3.51
CA LEU A 225 13.53 -7.67 2.37
C LEU A 225 12.52 -8.65 1.81
N TRP A 226 11.23 -8.32 1.87
CA TRP A 226 10.27 -8.89 0.94
C TRP A 226 10.46 -8.28 -0.45
N PHE A 227 10.47 -9.11 -1.48
CA PHE A 227 10.64 -8.68 -2.87
C PHE A 227 9.78 -9.53 -3.79
N ASP A 228 8.76 -8.93 -4.41
CA ASP A 228 7.83 -9.63 -5.31
C ASP A 228 8.57 -10.23 -6.52
N CYS A 229 8.01 -11.30 -7.08
CA CYS A 229 8.61 -12.03 -8.20
C CYS A 229 8.76 -11.18 -9.48
N ASP A 230 7.96 -10.14 -9.63
CA ASP A 230 7.94 -9.19 -10.75
C ASP A 230 8.66 -7.88 -10.43
N THR A 231 9.47 -7.85 -9.38
CA THR A 231 10.29 -6.71 -8.96
C THR A 231 11.77 -7.06 -9.11
N PHE A 232 12.59 -6.15 -9.64
CA PHE A 232 13.99 -6.43 -10.01
C PHE A 232 14.95 -5.38 -9.47
N PHE A 233 16.12 -5.83 -9.03
CA PHE A 233 17.26 -4.96 -8.73
C PHE A 233 17.89 -4.47 -10.05
N MET A 234 17.98 -3.16 -10.18
CA MET A 234 18.54 -2.48 -11.36
C MET A 234 19.87 -1.79 -11.04
N ASN A 235 20.08 -1.37 -9.79
CA ASN A 235 21.37 -0.89 -9.30
C ASN A 235 21.94 -1.88 -8.28
N MET A 236 22.88 -2.72 -8.73
CA MET A 236 23.50 -3.75 -7.90
C MET A 236 24.51 -3.19 -6.88
N SER A 237 24.83 -1.90 -6.90
CA SER A 237 25.78 -1.28 -5.96
C SER A 237 25.12 -0.75 -4.70
N VAL A 238 23.82 -0.45 -4.74
CA VAL A 238 23.05 -0.03 -3.56
C VAL A 238 22.88 -1.22 -2.62
N THR A 239 23.15 -1.03 -1.34
CA THR A 239 23.02 -2.06 -0.30
C THR A 239 21.74 -1.85 0.52
N LEU A 240 21.18 -2.93 1.06
CA LEU A 240 20.04 -2.87 1.97
C LEU A 240 20.41 -2.18 3.29
N ASP A 241 21.63 -2.37 3.75
CA ASP A 241 22.20 -1.72 4.94
C ASP A 241 22.17 -0.20 4.79
N SER A 242 22.59 0.34 3.63
CA SER A 242 22.55 1.77 3.38
C SER A 242 21.13 2.34 3.42
N LEU A 243 20.13 1.55 3.02
CA LEU A 243 18.72 1.97 3.07
C LEU A 243 18.21 1.97 4.51
N LEU A 244 18.54 0.94 5.29
CA LEU A 244 18.24 0.90 6.73
C LEU A 244 18.84 2.10 7.46
N TYR A 245 20.12 2.40 7.24
CA TYR A 245 20.76 3.53 7.92
C TYR A 245 20.35 4.91 7.39
N ARG A 246 19.93 5.02 6.13
CA ARG A 246 19.38 6.28 5.61
C ARG A 246 18.03 6.62 6.23
N TYR A 247 17.20 5.63 6.55
CA TYR A 247 15.79 5.83 6.87
C TYR A 247 15.36 5.39 8.27
N ALA A 248 16.18 4.61 8.95
CA ALA A 248 15.90 4.06 10.27
C ALA A 248 17.09 4.21 11.23
N ALA A 249 18.09 5.04 10.92
CA ALA A 249 19.15 5.33 11.90
C ALA A 249 18.67 6.32 12.97
N ALA A 250 19.16 6.11 14.19
CA ALA A 250 19.10 7.03 15.32
C ALA A 250 20.52 7.24 15.89
N ALA A 251 20.64 7.98 17.00
CA ALA A 251 21.94 8.18 17.65
C ALA A 251 22.55 6.83 18.08
N GLY A 252 23.64 6.43 17.44
CA GLY A 252 24.39 5.22 17.80
C GLY A 252 24.01 3.93 17.05
N GLY A 253 23.19 3.98 15.99
CA GLY A 253 22.88 2.80 15.17
C GLY A 253 21.48 2.85 14.55
N LEU A 254 20.90 1.69 14.25
CA LEU A 254 19.49 1.60 13.86
C LEU A 254 18.57 1.87 15.06
N ASP A 255 17.53 2.66 14.81
CA ASP A 255 16.44 2.95 15.74
C ASP A 255 15.76 1.64 16.17
N ALA A 256 15.83 1.35 17.47
CA ALA A 256 15.31 0.13 18.04
C ALA A 256 13.79 0.02 17.93
N ASP A 257 13.09 1.15 17.82
CA ASP A 257 11.65 1.20 17.64
C ASP A 257 11.24 0.95 16.18
N VAL A 258 12.14 0.97 15.20
CA VAL A 258 11.78 0.73 13.79
C VAL A 258 11.82 -0.76 13.47
N HIS A 259 10.74 -1.25 12.88
CA HIS A 259 10.54 -2.64 12.51
C HIS A 259 10.18 -2.85 11.04
N MET A 260 9.76 -1.80 10.31
CA MET A 260 9.40 -1.92 8.90
C MET A 260 9.79 -0.65 8.13
N LEU A 261 10.37 -0.84 6.93
CA LEU A 261 10.58 0.22 5.95
C LEU A 261 9.78 -0.13 4.71
N ALA A 262 8.94 0.78 4.26
CA ALA A 262 8.09 0.56 3.10
C ALA A 262 7.96 1.80 2.24
N ALA A 263 7.49 1.62 1.01
CA ALA A 263 7.26 2.69 0.06
C ALA A 263 5.78 3.01 -0.06
N GLU A 264 5.47 4.29 -0.29
CA GLU A 264 4.13 4.73 -0.63
C GLU A 264 4.13 5.67 -1.84
N ASP A 265 2.96 5.74 -2.46
CA ASP A 265 2.58 6.80 -3.39
C ASP A 265 1.14 7.25 -3.14
N ALA A 266 0.52 7.94 -4.10
CA ALA A 266 -0.86 8.43 -3.98
C ALA A 266 -1.90 7.29 -3.89
N ALA A 267 -1.58 6.11 -4.40
CA ALA A 267 -2.39 4.89 -4.28
C ALA A 267 -2.08 4.09 -3.00
N MET A 268 -1.36 4.71 -2.03
CA MET A 268 -1.02 4.18 -0.70
C MET A 268 0.24 3.31 -0.69
N LEU A 269 0.36 2.46 0.33
CA LEU A 269 1.48 1.54 0.51
C LEU A 269 1.56 0.57 -0.67
N ASN A 270 2.77 0.32 -1.17
CA ASN A 270 3.02 -0.77 -2.09
C ASN A 270 3.89 -1.84 -1.42
N THR A 271 3.31 -3.02 -1.21
CA THR A 271 3.96 -4.17 -0.54
C THR A 271 4.68 -5.11 -1.50
N GLY A 272 5.01 -4.64 -2.71
CA GLY A 272 5.87 -5.36 -3.66
C GLY A 272 7.34 -5.36 -3.26
N ALA A 273 7.77 -4.36 -2.48
CA ALA A 273 9.04 -4.37 -1.78
C ALA A 273 8.88 -3.69 -0.42
N PHE A 274 9.34 -4.33 0.66
CA PHE A 274 9.49 -3.71 1.99
C PHE A 274 10.52 -4.46 2.83
N LEU A 275 11.20 -3.76 3.75
CA LEU A 275 12.07 -4.39 4.75
C LEU A 275 11.27 -4.60 6.04
N LEU A 276 11.49 -5.74 6.68
CA LEU A 276 10.83 -6.14 7.91
C LEU A 276 11.86 -6.74 8.88
N ARG A 277 11.98 -6.16 10.08
CA ARG A 277 12.87 -6.63 11.13
C ARG A 277 12.35 -7.91 11.74
N ARG A 278 13.22 -8.86 12.08
CA ARG A 278 12.85 -9.99 12.93
C ARG A 278 12.60 -9.50 14.35
N SER A 279 11.33 -9.46 14.73
CA SER A 279 10.90 -8.93 16.02
C SER A 279 9.52 -9.44 16.38
N GLU A 280 9.15 -9.33 17.65
CA GLU A 280 7.80 -9.68 18.09
C GLU A 280 6.73 -8.78 17.47
N TRP A 281 7.06 -7.50 17.23
CA TRP A 281 6.18 -6.59 16.51
C TRP A 281 5.85 -7.12 15.11
N SER A 282 6.87 -7.52 14.34
CA SER A 282 6.70 -8.04 12.98
C SER A 282 5.91 -9.35 12.94
N ARG A 283 6.15 -10.26 13.89
CA ARG A 283 5.38 -11.50 14.02
C ARG A 283 3.91 -11.22 14.34
N SER A 284 3.67 -10.32 15.28
CA SER A 284 2.32 -9.89 15.64
C SER A 284 1.62 -9.18 14.47
N PHE A 285 2.33 -8.32 13.73
CA PHE A 285 1.85 -7.68 12.51
C PHE A 285 1.42 -8.70 11.46
N LEU A 286 2.29 -9.64 11.07
CA LEU A 286 1.96 -10.67 10.08
C LEU A 286 0.81 -11.57 10.54
N ARG A 287 0.68 -11.86 11.85
CA ARG A 287 -0.45 -12.61 12.40
C ARG A 287 -1.77 -11.87 12.25
N ARG A 288 -1.79 -10.56 12.51
CA ARG A 288 -3.00 -9.71 12.34
C ARG A 288 -3.37 -9.51 10.88
N VAL A 289 -2.38 -9.30 10.01
CA VAL A 289 -2.55 -9.21 8.55
C VAL A 289 -3.13 -10.51 8.00
N TRP A 290 -2.59 -11.65 8.43
CA TRP A 290 -3.17 -12.95 8.10
C TRP A 290 -4.62 -13.04 8.58
N GLY A 291 -4.89 -12.75 9.85
CA GLY A 291 -6.26 -12.66 10.36
C GLY A 291 -7.08 -13.95 10.20
N LYS A 292 -8.40 -13.82 10.30
CA LYS A 292 -9.36 -14.93 10.21
C LYS A 292 -9.69 -15.28 8.75
N GLN A 293 -10.26 -16.47 8.51
CA GLN A 293 -10.61 -16.94 7.16
C GLN A 293 -11.81 -16.22 6.52
N ASP A 294 -12.62 -15.54 7.33
CA ASP A 294 -13.74 -14.70 6.92
C ASP A 294 -13.34 -13.23 6.72
N SER A 295 -12.05 -12.92 6.73
CA SER A 295 -11.55 -11.56 6.52
C SER A 295 -11.93 -11.05 5.12
N ILE A 296 -12.61 -9.89 5.08
CA ILE A 296 -13.01 -9.21 3.84
C ILE A 296 -11.82 -8.92 2.91
N TRP A 297 -10.62 -8.77 3.47
CA TRP A 297 -9.41 -8.45 2.73
C TRP A 297 -8.86 -9.63 1.91
N ILE A 298 -9.23 -10.87 2.25
CA ILE A 298 -8.73 -12.08 1.56
C ILE A 298 -9.02 -12.01 0.06
N SER A 299 -10.16 -11.46 -0.30
CA SER A 299 -10.67 -11.43 -1.67
C SER A 299 -10.80 -10.01 -2.24
N HIS A 300 -10.24 -9.03 -1.55
CA HIS A 300 -10.10 -7.67 -2.07
C HIS A 300 -9.16 -7.67 -3.29
N PRO A 301 -9.35 -6.83 -4.33
CA PRO A 301 -8.49 -6.80 -5.52
C PRO A 301 -7.01 -6.51 -5.25
N TRP A 302 -6.68 -5.92 -4.10
CA TRP A 302 -5.31 -5.68 -3.63
C TRP A 302 -4.87 -6.67 -2.55
N TRP A 303 -5.67 -7.70 -2.24
CA TRP A 303 -5.34 -8.81 -1.35
C TRP A 303 -4.64 -8.40 -0.04
N GLU A 304 -3.49 -9.00 0.26
CA GLU A 304 -2.69 -8.73 1.45
C GLU A 304 -2.14 -7.31 1.49
N ASN A 305 -1.94 -6.62 0.36
CA ASN A 305 -1.56 -5.21 0.35
C ASN A 305 -2.62 -4.36 1.06
N ALA A 306 -3.90 -4.61 0.76
CA ALA A 306 -5.01 -3.95 1.46
C ALA A 306 -5.10 -4.38 2.93
N ALA A 307 -4.86 -5.66 3.23
CA ALA A 307 -4.86 -6.13 4.62
C ALA A 307 -3.74 -5.48 5.47
N MET A 308 -2.54 -5.32 4.89
CA MET A 308 -1.40 -4.63 5.54
C MET A 308 -1.71 -3.16 5.76
N ILE A 309 -2.18 -2.47 4.73
CA ILE A 309 -2.63 -1.07 4.82
C ILE A 309 -3.68 -0.91 5.93
N TRP A 310 -4.69 -1.79 5.95
CA TRP A 310 -5.74 -1.77 6.96
C TRP A 310 -5.17 -1.96 8.37
N ASP A 311 -4.32 -2.96 8.60
CA ASP A 311 -3.73 -3.19 9.94
C ASP A 311 -2.87 -2.01 10.42
N LEU A 312 -2.11 -1.38 9.51
CA LEU A 312 -1.26 -0.25 9.83
C LEU A 312 -2.04 1.03 10.13
N LEU A 313 -3.17 1.25 9.46
CA LEU A 313 -3.84 2.55 9.47
C LEU A 313 -5.16 2.59 10.24
N ARG A 314 -5.85 1.46 10.46
CA ARG A 314 -7.19 1.43 11.08
C ARG A 314 -7.23 1.98 12.52
N PHE A 315 -6.12 1.92 13.24
CA PHE A 315 -6.00 2.37 14.63
C PHE A 315 -5.57 3.83 14.78
N ASN A 316 -5.31 4.54 13.68
CA ASN A 316 -5.01 5.98 13.76
C ASN A 316 -6.15 6.75 14.40
N SER A 317 -7.35 6.23 14.24
CA SER A 317 -8.56 6.64 14.90
C SER A 317 -8.39 7.02 16.38
N GLU A 318 -7.70 6.17 17.12
CA GLU A 318 -7.45 6.33 18.55
C GLU A 318 -6.34 7.37 18.84
N LYS A 319 -5.35 7.48 17.94
CA LYS A 319 -4.27 8.48 18.05
C LYS A 319 -4.79 9.91 17.89
N PHE A 320 -5.81 10.12 17.04
CA PHE A 320 -6.42 11.44 16.83
C PHE A 320 -7.00 12.05 18.12
N ARG A 321 -7.48 11.22 19.05
CA ARG A 321 -8.01 11.64 20.34
C ARG A 321 -6.97 12.32 21.24
N HIS A 322 -5.69 12.02 21.01
CA HIS A 322 -4.56 12.52 21.81
C HIS A 322 -3.72 13.57 21.07
N GLY A 323 -4.12 13.95 19.86
CA GLY A 323 -3.42 14.89 18.97
C GLY A 323 -2.43 14.18 18.03
N LEU A 324 -2.50 14.51 16.74
CA LEU A 324 -1.45 14.13 15.78
C LEU A 324 -0.20 14.97 16.01
N ASN A 325 0.62 14.58 16.97
CA ASN A 325 2.01 15.01 17.00
C ASN A 325 2.92 14.05 16.19
N ASP A 326 2.41 12.86 15.84
CA ASP A 326 3.14 11.77 15.17
C ASP A 326 2.62 11.49 13.73
N ASP A 327 3.39 10.75 12.92
CA ASP A 327 3.00 10.24 11.59
C ASP A 327 1.75 9.34 11.69
N VAL A 328 0.97 9.23 10.60
CA VAL A 328 -0.17 8.30 10.51
C VAL A 328 0.30 6.85 10.52
N TYR A 329 1.51 6.56 10.06
CA TYR A 329 2.05 5.22 10.26
C TYR A 329 2.47 5.05 11.72
N PRO A 330 2.37 3.84 12.28
CA PRO A 330 2.87 3.57 13.63
C PRO A 330 4.38 3.86 13.69
N LYS A 331 4.89 4.21 14.87
CA LYS A 331 6.31 4.59 15.05
C LYS A 331 7.28 3.50 14.61
N GLU A 332 6.80 2.27 14.52
CA GLU A 332 7.52 1.10 14.05
C GLU A 332 7.72 1.04 12.53
N VAL A 333 7.03 1.89 11.78
CA VAL A 333 7.12 1.96 10.33
C VAL A 333 7.80 3.26 9.90
N ARG A 334 8.73 3.17 8.96
CA ARG A 334 9.31 4.30 8.24
C ARG A 334 8.90 4.23 6.79
N ILE A 335 8.43 5.35 6.25
CA ILE A 335 7.99 5.44 4.86
C ILE A 335 9.03 6.15 4.02
N LEU A 336 9.43 5.48 2.94
CA LEU A 336 10.44 5.92 1.99
C LEU A 336 9.76 6.45 0.73
N PRO A 337 10.43 7.34 -0.03
CA PRO A 337 9.95 7.68 -1.37
C PRO A 337 9.84 6.43 -2.25
N GLN A 338 8.72 6.28 -2.97
CA GLN A 338 8.52 5.22 -3.97
C GLN A 338 9.72 5.06 -4.91
N PHE A 339 10.34 6.18 -5.29
CA PHE A 339 11.43 6.22 -6.26
C PHE A 339 12.75 5.62 -5.81
N GLU A 340 12.98 5.46 -4.51
CA GLU A 340 14.23 4.91 -3.99
C GLU A 340 14.17 3.40 -3.82
N PHE A 341 12.97 2.85 -3.68
CA PHE A 341 12.81 1.50 -3.14
C PHE A 341 11.86 0.62 -3.96
N ASN A 342 10.98 1.20 -4.77
CA ASN A 342 9.92 0.47 -5.46
C ASN A 342 9.39 1.23 -6.70
N SER A 343 10.29 1.74 -7.57
CA SER A 343 9.86 2.47 -8.77
C SER A 343 9.10 1.58 -9.76
N TYR A 344 8.04 2.11 -10.35
CA TYR A 344 7.24 1.34 -11.30
C TYR A 344 7.81 1.42 -12.73
N HIS A 345 7.58 0.35 -13.49
CA HIS A 345 7.85 0.34 -14.92
C HIS A 345 7.05 1.46 -15.62
N PRO A 346 7.63 2.18 -16.62
CA PRO A 346 6.93 3.27 -17.31
C PRO A 346 5.54 2.91 -17.86
N ALA A 347 5.38 1.67 -18.33
CA ALA A 347 4.10 1.18 -18.85
C ALA A 347 3.01 1.02 -17.78
N THR A 348 3.38 0.79 -16.52
CA THR A 348 2.43 0.58 -15.41
C THR A 348 2.30 1.83 -14.55
N ALA A 349 3.33 2.69 -14.52
CA ALA A 349 3.30 3.97 -13.85
C ALA A 349 2.27 4.94 -14.45
N GLN A 350 1.93 4.81 -15.75
CA GLN A 350 0.92 5.61 -16.48
C GLN A 350 1.02 7.14 -16.26
N MET A 351 2.22 7.67 -15.98
CA MET A 351 2.48 9.05 -15.54
C MET A 351 1.81 9.45 -14.21
N LEU A 352 1.18 8.51 -13.50
CA LEU A 352 0.55 8.73 -12.20
C LEU A 352 1.53 8.46 -11.05
N HIS A 353 2.40 7.49 -11.23
CA HIS A 353 3.31 7.04 -10.19
C HIS A 353 4.75 7.39 -10.51
N ASP A 354 5.62 7.27 -9.50
CA ASP A 354 7.04 7.36 -9.77
C ASP A 354 7.46 6.30 -10.79
N THR A 355 8.06 6.79 -11.87
CA THR A 355 8.49 5.97 -13.00
C THR A 355 9.97 5.67 -12.89
N TRP A 356 10.35 4.41 -13.11
CA TRP A 356 11.74 4.01 -13.12
C TRP A 356 12.54 4.74 -14.22
N MET A 357 13.77 5.11 -13.89
CA MET A 357 14.74 5.71 -14.81
C MET A 357 16.11 5.04 -14.59
N PRO A 358 17.00 5.03 -15.60
CA PRO A 358 18.35 4.50 -15.45
C PRO A 358 19.06 5.04 -14.21
N GLY A 359 19.66 4.13 -13.42
CA GLY A 359 20.35 4.44 -12.16
C GLY A 359 19.51 4.22 -10.90
N LYS A 360 18.18 4.18 -10.99
CA LYS A 360 17.32 3.86 -9.83
C LYS A 360 17.51 2.42 -9.36
N PHE A 361 17.31 2.20 -8.06
CA PHE A 361 17.63 0.95 -7.38
C PHE A 361 16.77 -0.24 -7.82
N VAL A 362 15.45 -0.08 -7.82
CA VAL A 362 14.48 -1.17 -8.04
C VAL A 362 13.52 -0.80 -9.16
N LEU A 363 13.17 -1.78 -9.99
CA LEU A 363 12.12 -1.69 -11.03
C LEU A 363 11.03 -2.74 -10.76
N ALA A 364 9.80 -2.30 -10.53
CA ALA A 364 8.65 -3.16 -10.30
C ALA A 364 7.71 -3.18 -11.51
N PHE A 365 7.29 -4.38 -11.94
CA PHE A 365 6.33 -4.60 -13.03
C PHE A 365 4.88 -4.77 -12.53
N ASN A 366 4.54 -4.11 -11.44
CA ASN A 366 3.23 -4.16 -10.79
C ASN A 366 2.07 -4.03 -11.80
N GLY A 367 1.16 -4.99 -11.80
CA GLY A 367 0.00 -5.01 -12.70
C GLY A 367 0.30 -5.39 -14.16
N PHE A 368 1.51 -5.85 -14.47
CA PHE A 368 1.85 -6.39 -15.79
C PHE A 368 1.52 -7.87 -15.88
N GLN A 369 0.65 -8.25 -16.82
CA GLN A 369 0.43 -9.66 -17.15
C GLN A 369 1.44 -10.12 -18.21
N LEU A 370 2.45 -10.91 -17.82
CA LEU A 370 3.29 -11.64 -18.76
C LEU A 370 2.44 -12.69 -19.49
N ARG A 371 1.99 -12.38 -20.71
CA ARG A 371 1.38 -13.36 -21.59
C ARG A 371 2.46 -14.15 -22.32
N VAL A 372 2.41 -15.48 -22.22
CA VAL A 372 3.15 -16.37 -23.11
C VAL A 372 2.63 -16.16 -24.53
N ALA A 373 3.53 -15.86 -25.47
CA ALA A 373 3.21 -15.43 -26.82
C ALA A 373 2.42 -16.50 -27.59
N GLY A 374 1.17 -16.19 -27.96
CA GLY A 374 0.34 -17.04 -28.81
C GLY A 374 -0.82 -16.35 -29.55
N ASN A 375 -1.10 -15.07 -29.31
CA ASN A 375 -2.15 -14.37 -30.05
C ASN A 375 -1.84 -12.86 -30.25
N PRO A 376 -1.43 -12.43 -31.45
CA PRO A 376 -0.99 -11.06 -31.73
C PRO A 376 -2.08 -9.98 -31.68
N LYS A 377 -3.37 -10.35 -31.52
CA LYS A 377 -4.50 -9.40 -31.70
C LYS A 377 -5.09 -8.80 -30.42
N LYS A 378 -4.52 -9.05 -29.23
CA LYS A 378 -4.96 -8.40 -27.97
C LYS A 378 -3.78 -7.69 -27.31
N ALA A 379 -3.39 -6.57 -27.91
CA ALA A 379 -2.38 -5.67 -27.39
C ALA A 379 -2.96 -4.81 -26.25
N TRP A 380 -2.23 -4.77 -25.14
CA TRP A 380 -2.27 -3.76 -24.06
C TRP A 380 -3.64 -3.44 -23.43
N ARG A 381 -3.93 -4.08 -22.28
CA ARG A 381 -4.75 -3.48 -21.22
C ARG A 381 -4.09 -3.76 -19.87
N ALA A 382 -3.53 -2.72 -19.26
CA ALA A 382 -3.08 -2.74 -17.87
C ALA A 382 -4.34 -2.79 -16.98
N GLY A 383 -4.69 -3.99 -16.55
CA GLY A 383 -5.65 -4.20 -15.46
C GLY A 383 -4.85 -4.52 -14.21
N ALA A 384 -5.07 -3.78 -13.13
CA ALA A 384 -4.51 -4.09 -11.82
C ALA A 384 -4.95 -5.51 -11.43
N GLY A 385 -4.02 -6.44 -11.45
CA GLY A 385 -4.25 -7.84 -11.10
C GLY A 385 -2.91 -8.56 -11.06
N TYR A 386 -2.39 -8.76 -9.84
CA TYR A 386 -1.22 -9.60 -9.61
C TYR A 386 -1.61 -11.07 -9.80
N TYR A 387 -0.63 -11.89 -10.19
CA TYR A 387 -0.73 -13.35 -10.39
C TYR A 387 -1.65 -13.81 -11.53
N ALA A 388 -1.14 -14.74 -12.33
CA ALA A 388 -1.88 -15.36 -13.41
C ALA A 388 -2.99 -16.26 -12.84
N THR A 389 -4.21 -15.75 -12.73
CA THR A 389 -5.41 -16.60 -12.68
C THR A 389 -5.83 -16.93 -14.12
N PRO A 390 -6.02 -18.22 -14.48
CA PRO A 390 -6.56 -18.59 -15.78
C PRO A 390 -7.93 -17.94 -15.98
N ALA A 391 -8.07 -17.14 -17.04
CA ALA A 391 -9.34 -16.80 -17.70
C ALA A 391 -10.58 -16.58 -16.79
N ALA A 392 -10.65 -15.49 -16.02
CA ALA A 392 -11.92 -15.09 -15.37
C ALA A 392 -12.30 -13.60 -15.54
N TYR A 393 -11.40 -12.72 -15.97
CA TYR A 393 -11.74 -11.31 -16.22
C TYR A 393 -12.28 -11.11 -17.63
N GLY A 394 -13.55 -11.48 -17.81
CA GLY A 394 -14.36 -11.09 -18.95
C GLY A 394 -14.47 -9.55 -19.03
N THR A 395 -14.05 -9.02 -20.17
CA THR A 395 -14.25 -7.63 -20.58
C THR A 395 -15.73 -7.26 -20.54
N GLY A 396 -16.12 -6.26 -19.74
CA GLY A 396 -17.54 -5.93 -19.56
C GLY A 396 -17.89 -4.48 -19.19
N TYR A 397 -17.09 -3.47 -19.56
CA TYR A 397 -17.66 -2.11 -19.70
C TYR A 397 -18.25 -2.00 -21.12
N ALA A 398 -19.42 -2.60 -21.32
CA ALA A 398 -20.30 -2.20 -22.41
C ALA A 398 -21.04 -0.95 -21.91
N ALA A 399 -20.83 0.18 -22.61
CA ALA A 399 -21.66 1.35 -22.44
C ALA A 399 -23.14 0.94 -22.49
N MET A 400 -23.94 1.31 -21.49
CA MET A 400 -25.39 1.21 -21.61
C MET A 400 -25.82 2.03 -22.84
N PRO A 401 -26.60 1.47 -23.78
CA PRO A 401 -27.21 2.29 -24.82
C PRO A 401 -28.21 3.27 -24.17
N PRO A 402 -28.34 4.49 -24.70
CA PRO A 402 -29.26 5.48 -24.15
C PRO A 402 -30.69 4.93 -24.22
N ARG A 403 -31.38 4.87 -23.07
CA ARG A 403 -32.82 4.58 -23.04
C ARG A 403 -33.53 5.69 -23.81
N ARG A 404 -34.21 5.32 -24.89
CA ARG A 404 -35.21 6.17 -25.54
C ARG A 404 -36.27 6.51 -24.49
N LEU A 405 -36.43 7.80 -24.24
CA LEU A 405 -37.68 8.35 -23.71
C LEU A 405 -38.79 7.91 -24.67
N VAL A 406 -39.73 7.12 -24.15
CA VAL A 406 -41.04 6.94 -24.78
C VAL A 406 -41.99 7.81 -23.98
N HIS A 407 -42.72 8.64 -24.74
CA HIS A 407 -43.69 9.63 -24.30
C HIS A 407 -44.73 9.11 -23.30
#